data_AF-A0A7J9L2I2-F1
#
_entry.id   AF-A0A7J9L2I2-F1
#
_cell.length_a   1.000
_cell.length_b   1.000
_cell.length_c   1.000
_cell.angle_alpha   90.00
_cell.angle_beta   90.00
_cell.angle_gamma   90.00
#
_symmetry.space_group_name_H-M   'P 1'
#
loop_
_entity.id
_entity.type
_entity.pdbx_description
1 polymer ?
#
loop_
_entity_poly.entity_id
_entity_poly.type
_entity_poly.pdbx_seq_one_letter_code
_entity_poly.pdbx_strand_id
1 'polypeptide(L)'
;MTKQTFLEVLNLSNNNLVGPIPHGNQFDTFDNDSYNGNLGLCGLPLSKQCVNHVGAEPPSPLVVEHEGYIVFTTGRPWWFIRKVERDWQYNFSRWVRRNRVRRN
;
A
#
# COMPACT_ATOMS: atom_id res chain seq x y z
N MET A 1 7.24 -4.91 -1.03
CA MET A 1 7.30 -3.45 -1.26
C MET A 1 6.57 -3.06 -2.55
N THR A 2 5.29 -2.72 -2.46
CA THR A 2 4.46 -2.25 -3.58
C THR A 2 4.79 -0.78 -3.90
N LYS A 3 5.52 -0.57 -4.99
CA LYS A 3 5.83 0.75 -5.54
C LYS A 3 4.57 1.32 -6.21
N GLN A 4 3.85 2.20 -5.52
CA GLN A 4 2.72 2.94 -6.08
C GLN A 4 3.28 4.13 -6.87
N THR A 5 3.12 4.16 -8.19
CA THR A 5 3.77 5.14 -9.09
C THR A 5 2.79 6.08 -9.79
N PHE A 6 1.54 6.17 -9.33
CA PHE A 6 0.47 6.87 -10.07
C PHE A 6 -0.34 7.86 -9.23
N LEU A 7 0.00 8.05 -7.96
CA LEU A 7 -0.72 8.98 -7.08
C LEU A 7 -0.12 10.37 -7.26
N GLU A 8 -0.83 11.24 -7.97
CA GLU A 8 -0.42 12.62 -8.27
C GLU A 8 -0.79 13.59 -7.13
N VAL A 9 -1.90 13.34 -6.43
CA VAL A 9 -2.38 14.17 -5.32
C VAL A 9 -2.82 13.27 -4.16
N LEU A 10 -2.27 13.51 -2.98
CA LEU A 10 -2.68 12.90 -1.72
C LEU A 10 -3.14 13.99 -0.76
N ASN A 11 -4.33 13.83 -0.17
CA ASN A 11 -4.83 14.70 0.89
C ASN A 11 -5.49 13.84 1.98
N LEU A 12 -4.81 13.73 3.11
CA LEU A 12 -5.25 13.06 4.34
C LEU A 12 -5.55 14.06 5.46
N SER A 13 -5.65 15.36 5.13
CA SER A 13 -5.80 16.41 6.14
C SER A 13 -7.10 16.27 6.94
N ASN A 14 -7.09 16.79 8.16
CA ASN A 14 -8.26 16.91 9.05
C ASN A 14 -8.98 15.58 9.31
N ASN A 15 -8.23 14.51 9.55
CA ASN A 15 -8.74 13.21 9.97
C ASN A 15 -8.27 12.86 11.39
N ASN A 16 -8.64 11.67 11.86
CA ASN A 16 -8.22 11.14 13.16
C ASN A 16 -7.15 10.04 12.99
N LEU A 17 -6.24 10.19 12.03
CA LEU A 17 -5.16 9.23 11.81
C LEU A 17 -4.11 9.30 12.94
N VAL A 18 -3.54 8.15 13.26
CA VAL A 18 -2.56 7.98 14.35
C VAL A 18 -1.41 7.09 13.87
N GLY A 19 -0.19 7.38 14.33
CA GLY A 19 1.01 6.58 14.05
C GLY A 19 2.00 7.28 13.12
N PRO A 20 3.09 6.58 12.74
CA PRO A 20 4.11 7.10 11.84
C PRO A 20 3.61 7.19 10.40
N ILE A 21 3.96 8.28 9.70
CA ILE A 21 3.81 8.37 8.25
C ILE A 21 4.73 7.32 7.61
N PRO A 22 4.22 6.47 6.70
CA PRO A 22 5.05 5.51 5.99
C PRO A 22 6.14 6.24 5.21
N HIS A 23 7.40 5.93 5.53
CA HIS A 23 8.54 6.45 4.79
C HIS A 23 8.78 5.63 3.52
N GLY A 24 9.13 6.32 2.44
CA GLY A 24 9.46 5.76 1.14
C GLY A 24 8.40 6.01 0.05
N ASN A 25 8.87 5.93 -1.20
CA ASN A 25 8.08 6.10 -2.43
C ASN A 25 7.46 7.51 -2.56
N GLN A 26 6.15 7.60 -2.78
CA GLN A 26 5.44 8.86 -3.03
C GLN A 26 5.04 9.57 -1.73
N PHE A 27 5.03 8.89 -0.57
CA PHE A 27 4.57 9.50 0.68
C PHE A 27 5.47 10.63 1.17
N ASP A 28 6.79 10.48 1.00
CA ASP A 28 7.76 11.54 1.30
C ASP A 28 7.71 12.72 0.31
N THR A 29 6.99 12.57 -0.81
CA THR A 29 6.91 13.61 -1.86
C THR A 29 5.72 14.56 -1.72
N PHE A 30 4.77 14.24 -0.84
CA PHE A 30 3.59 15.09 -0.60
C PHE A 30 3.87 16.12 0.49
N ASP A 31 3.24 17.29 0.38
CA ASP A 31 3.42 18.41 1.31
C ASP A 31 2.86 18.11 2.71
N ASN A 32 3.36 18.84 3.71
CA ASN A 32 2.88 18.77 5.10
C ASN A 32 1.36 19.03 5.21
N ASP A 33 0.83 19.93 4.38
CA ASP A 33 -0.60 20.25 4.35
C ASP A 33 -1.47 19.03 4.06
N SER A 34 -0.98 18.08 3.27
CA SER A 34 -1.65 16.81 3.01
C SER A 34 -1.85 15.96 4.25
N TYR A 35 -1.12 16.20 5.34
CA TYR A 35 -1.15 15.41 6.58
C TYR A 35 -1.64 16.22 7.80
N ASN A 36 -1.84 17.52 7.64
CA ASN A 36 -2.25 18.43 8.72
C ASN A 36 -3.62 18.06 9.33
N GLY A 37 -3.91 18.50 10.55
CA GLY A 37 -5.19 18.25 11.23
C GLY A 37 -5.36 16.84 11.82
N ASN A 38 -4.36 15.97 11.68
CA ASN A 38 -4.31 14.67 12.34
C ASN A 38 -3.45 14.75 13.61
N LEU A 39 -4.07 14.65 14.78
CA LEU A 39 -3.36 14.87 16.05
C LEU A 39 -2.35 13.78 16.39
N GLY A 40 -2.67 12.52 16.07
CA GLY A 40 -1.83 11.36 16.39
C GLY A 40 -0.83 10.96 15.30
N LEU A 41 -0.80 11.66 14.17
CA LEU A 41 0.16 11.45 13.11
C LEU A 41 1.52 12.07 13.46
N CYS A 42 2.59 11.35 13.17
CA CYS A 42 3.97 11.77 13.41
C CYS A 42 4.90 11.26 12.29
N GLY A 43 6.09 11.83 12.13
CA GLY A 43 7.04 11.52 11.04
C GLY A 43 7.03 12.56 9.92
N LEU A 44 8.00 12.49 8.99
CA LEU A 44 8.08 13.44 7.87
C LEU A 44 6.88 13.27 6.93
N PRO A 45 6.37 14.34 6.29
CA PRO A 45 6.85 15.73 6.31
C PRO A 45 6.41 16.58 7.52
N LEU A 46 5.71 16.01 8.50
CA LEU A 46 5.29 16.75 9.69
C LEU A 46 6.51 17.06 10.60
N SER A 47 6.48 18.21 11.28
CA SER A 47 7.48 18.55 12.30
C SER A 47 7.34 17.72 13.59
N LYS A 48 6.21 17.01 13.75
CA LYS A 48 5.95 16.12 14.88
C LYS A 48 6.74 14.83 14.69
N GLN A 49 7.81 14.63 15.46
CA GLN A 49 8.55 13.37 15.45
C GLN A 49 7.80 12.30 16.24
N CYS A 50 7.89 11.05 15.77
CA CYS A 50 7.37 9.91 16.52
C CYS A 50 8.25 9.66 17.74
N VAL A 51 7.64 9.62 18.93
CA VAL A 51 8.35 9.27 20.15
C VAL A 51 8.53 7.75 20.16
N ASN A 52 9.75 7.29 19.88
CA ASN A 52 10.13 5.93 20.22
C ASN A 52 10.19 5.86 21.74
N HIS A 53 9.29 5.12 22.38
CA HIS A 53 9.39 4.84 23.81
C HIS A 53 10.61 3.93 24.08
N VAL A 54 11.82 4.51 24.02
CA VAL A 54 13.03 3.91 24.57
C VAL A 54 13.09 4.31 26.03
N GLY A 55 12.31 3.61 26.87
CA GLY A 55 12.15 4.00 28.27
C GLY A 55 11.36 3.02 29.13
N ALA A 56 11.47 1.72 28.84
CA ALA A 56 11.26 0.58 29.73
C ALA A 56 11.37 -0.66 28.85
N GLU A 57 12.41 -1.45 29.03
CA GLU A 57 12.61 -2.73 28.35
C GLU A 57 11.53 -3.75 28.79
N PRO A 58 10.73 -4.33 27.88
CA PRO A 58 10.29 -5.70 28.01
C PRO A 58 11.29 -6.62 27.28
N PRO A 59 11.50 -7.86 27.75
CA PRO A 59 12.51 -8.74 27.19
C PRO A 59 12.17 -9.02 25.72
N SER A 60 13.18 -8.84 24.86
CA SER A 60 13.12 -8.95 23.40
C SER A 60 12.15 -10.02 22.87
N PRO A 61 11.38 -9.68 21.83
CA PRO A 61 11.29 -10.57 20.70
C PRO A 61 11.51 -9.83 19.37
N LEU A 62 12.50 -10.33 18.63
CA LEU A 62 12.52 -10.47 17.17
C LEU A 62 12.04 -9.26 16.35
N VAL A 63 13.00 -8.55 15.74
CA VAL A 63 12.87 -7.75 14.50
C VAL A 63 11.41 -7.51 14.07
N VAL A 64 10.76 -6.49 14.63
CA VAL A 64 9.46 -6.05 14.12
C VAL A 64 9.73 -5.13 12.93
N GLU A 65 9.72 -5.72 11.75
CA GLU A 65 9.58 -5.00 10.49
C GLU A 65 8.31 -4.14 10.60
N HIS A 66 8.44 -2.81 10.67
CA HIS A 66 7.30 -1.90 10.68
C HIS A 66 6.66 -1.84 9.28
N GLU A 67 6.12 -2.96 8.81
CA GLU A 67 5.21 -2.95 7.67
C GLU A 67 3.82 -2.53 8.17
N GLY A 68 3.58 -1.22 8.15
CA GLY A 68 2.23 -0.68 8.29
C GLY A 68 1.43 -1.02 7.03
N TYR A 69 0.45 -1.92 7.14
CA TYR A 69 -0.43 -2.25 6.01
C TYR A 69 -1.70 -1.39 6.07
N ILE A 70 -1.95 -0.63 5.01
CA ILE A 70 -3.25 0.03 4.81
C ILE A 70 -4.21 -1.02 4.24
N VAL A 71 -5.19 -1.44 5.03
CA VAL A 71 -6.26 -2.37 4.60
C VAL A 71 -7.32 -1.58 3.85
N PHE A 72 -7.31 -1.67 2.53
CA PHE A 72 -8.43 -1.18 1.72
C PHE A 72 -9.58 -2.19 1.82
N THR A 73 -10.59 -1.91 2.66
CA THR A 73 -11.89 -2.59 2.59
C THR A 73 -12.69 -2.10 1.39
N THR A 74 -12.10 -2.15 0.20
CA THR A 74 -12.81 -1.81 -1.03
C THR A 74 -13.31 -3.11 -1.64
N GLY A 75 -14.63 -3.30 -1.63
CA GLY A 75 -15.28 -4.42 -2.31
C GLY A 75 -14.67 -4.61 -3.70
N ARG A 76 -14.27 -5.85 -3.99
CA ARG A 76 -13.52 -6.26 -5.19
C ARG A 76 -14.09 -5.57 -6.43
N PRO A 77 -13.37 -4.62 -7.04
CA PRO A 77 -13.95 -3.85 -8.13
C PRO A 77 -14.10 -4.76 -9.36
N TRP A 78 -15.32 -4.85 -9.90
CA TRP A 78 -15.71 -5.79 -10.96
C TRP A 78 -14.83 -5.77 -12.22
N TRP A 79 -14.21 -4.63 -12.52
CA TRP A 79 -13.27 -4.51 -13.64
C TRP A 79 -12.01 -5.37 -13.45
N PHE A 80 -11.58 -5.61 -12.20
CA PHE A 80 -10.43 -6.47 -11.87
C PHE A 80 -10.75 -7.93 -12.13
N ILE A 81 -11.93 -8.41 -11.74
CA ILE A 81 -12.42 -9.76 -12.06
C ILE A 81 -12.48 -9.96 -13.58
N ARG A 82 -13.00 -8.97 -14.32
CA ARG A 82 -13.01 -9.01 -15.78
C ARG A 82 -11.61 -9.08 -16.41
N LYS A 83 -10.61 -8.40 -15.83
CA LYS A 83 -9.22 -8.46 -16.32
C LYS A 83 -8.63 -9.85 -16.12
N VAL A 84 -8.77 -10.43 -14.94
CA VAL A 84 -8.27 -11.79 -14.61
C VAL A 84 -8.93 -12.85 -15.50
N GLU A 85 -10.25 -12.75 -15.70
CA GLU A 85 -10.99 -13.70 -16.52
C GLU A 85 -10.58 -13.61 -18.00
N ARG A 86 -10.37 -12.40 -18.52
CA ARG A 86 -9.92 -12.18 -19.90
C ARG A 86 -8.51 -12.73 -20.15
N ASP A 87 -7.60 -12.57 -19.20
CA ASP A 87 -6.23 -13.09 -19.31
C ASP A 87 -6.20 -14.62 -19.20
N TRP A 88 -7.10 -15.21 -18.40
CA TRP A 88 -7.31 -16.65 -18.35
C TRP A 88 -7.90 -17.19 -19.67
N GLN A 89 -8.92 -16.53 -20.23
CA GLN A 89 -9.50 -16.89 -21.53
C GLN A 89 -8.46 -16.82 -22.65
N TYR A 90 -7.64 -15.76 -22.70
CA TYR A 90 -6.58 -15.63 -23.69
C TYR A 90 -5.57 -16.78 -23.60
N ASN A 91 -5.13 -17.11 -22.38
CA ASN A 91 -4.20 -18.22 -22.15
C ASN A 91 -4.82 -19.58 -22.49
N PHE A 92 -6.10 -19.80 -22.16
CA PHE A 92 -6.82 -21.01 -22.51
C PHE A 92 -6.97 -21.17 -24.02
N SER A 93 -7.43 -20.13 -24.74
CA SER A 93 -7.52 -20.15 -26.20
C SER A 93 -6.17 -20.36 -26.88
N ARG A 94 -5.09 -19.83 -26.29
CA ARG A 94 -3.71 -20.04 -26.79
C ARG A 94 -3.22 -21.47 -26.54
N TRP A 95 -3.54 -22.04 -25.38
CA TRP A 95 -3.21 -23.41 -25.02
C TRP A 95 -3.97 -24.43 -25.88
N VAL A 96 -5.28 -24.23 -26.09
CA VAL A 96 -6.10 -25.07 -26.97
C VAL A 96 -5.55 -25.06 -28.40
N ARG A 97 -5.21 -23.88 -28.96
CA ARG A 97 -4.58 -23.77 -30.28
C ARG A 97 -3.25 -24.54 -30.36
N ARG A 98 -2.38 -24.39 -29.36
CA ARG A 98 -1.08 -25.10 -29.31
C ARG A 98 -1.24 -26.62 -29.20
N ASN A 99 -2.24 -27.10 -28.47
CA ASN A 99 -2.49 -28.55 -28.36
C ASN A 99 -3.21 -29.13 -29.56
N ARG A 100 -3.93 -28.31 -30.35
CA ARG A 100 -4.52 -28.74 -31.62
C ARG A 100 -3.47 -28.90 -32.72
N VAL A 101 -2.49 -28.01 -32.78
CA VAL A 101 -1.34 -28.12 -33.72
C VAL A 101 -0.43 -29.30 -33.39
N ARG A 102 -0.33 -29.70 -32.11
CA ARG A 102 0.48 -30.84 -31.67
C ARG A 102 -0.16 -32.23 -31.85
N ARG A 103 -1.43 -32.30 -32.26
CA ARG A 103 -2.17 -33.56 -32.44
C ARG A 103 -2.43 -33.92 -33.91
N ASN A 104 -1.78 -33.22 -34.84
CA ASN A 104 -1.88 -33.42 -36.29
C ASN A 104 -0.47 -33.57 -36.89
#